data_AF-A0A842V9N4-F1
#
_entry.id   AF-A0A842V9N4-F1
#
_cell.length_a   1.000
_cell.length_b   1.000
_cell.length_c   1.000
_cell.angle_alpha   90.00
_cell.angle_beta   90.00
_cell.angle_gamma   90.00
#
_symmetry.space_group_name_H-M   'P 1'
#
loop_
_entity.id
_entity.type
_entity.pdbx_description
1 polymer ?
#
loop_
_entity_poly.entity_id
_entity_poly.type
_entity_poly.pdbx_seq_one_letter_code
_entity_poly.pdbx_strand_id
1 'polypeptide(L)' 'MGRQLNRAYDKRLIGDYGTSTIIEEKEALDLIKTGKKFIDRIIDYLEKKDFL' A
#
# COMPACT_ATOMS: atom_id res chain seq x y z
N MET A 1 -3.73 -34.46 -16.10
CA MET A 1 -3.47 -34.07 -14.70
C MET A 1 -2.63 -32.81 -14.54
N GLY A 2 -1.58 -32.57 -15.34
CA GLY A 2 -0.73 -31.37 -15.20
C GLY A 2 -1.47 -30.01 -15.26
N ARG A 3 -2.47 -29.86 -16.14
CA ARG A 3 -3.25 -28.60 -16.25
C ARG A 3 -4.07 -28.26 -15.00
N GLN A 4 -4.61 -29.27 -14.32
CA GLN A 4 -5.38 -29.07 -13.10
C GLN A 4 -4.47 -28.80 -11.91
N LEU A 5 -3.30 -29.45 -11.88
CA LEU A 5 -2.28 -29.22 -10.85
C LEU A 5 -1.72 -27.79 -10.93
N ASN A 6 -1.38 -27.30 -12.13
CA ASN A 6 -0.92 -25.93 -12.33
C ASN A 6 -1.98 -24.91 -11.87
N ARG A 7 -3.25 -25.12 -12.22
CA ARG A 7 -4.34 -24.22 -11.81
C ARG A 7 -4.55 -24.21 -10.29
N ALA A 8 -4.36 -25.33 -9.61
CA ALA A 8 -4.43 -25.40 -8.16
C ALA A 8 -3.23 -24.68 -7.49
N TYR A 9 -2.04 -24.82 -8.09
CA TYR A 9 -0.82 -24.15 -7.65
C TYR A 9 -0.90 -22.62 -7.80
N ASP A 10 -1.40 -22.12 -8.94
CA ASP A 10 -1.60 -20.69 -9.19
C ASP A 10 -2.61 -20.07 -8.20
N LYS A 11 -3.72 -20.78 -7.94
CA LYS A 11 -4.71 -20.37 -6.94
C LYS A 11 -4.14 -20.33 -5.53
N ARG A 12 -3.27 -21.28 -5.20
CA ARG A 12 -2.58 -21.31 -3.91
C ARG A 12 -1.59 -20.15 -3.78
N LEU A 13 -0.82 -19.84 -4.82
CA LEU A 13 0.09 -18.70 -4.79
C LEU A 13 -0.64 -17.37 -4.57
N ILE A 14 -1.78 -17.19 -5.24
CA ILE A 14 -2.64 -16.01 -5.04
C ILE A 14 -3.26 -15.99 -3.63
N GLY A 15 -3.71 -17.13 -3.11
CA GLY A 15 -4.31 -17.22 -1.78
C GLY A 15 -3.31 -17.06 -0.62
N ASP A 16 -2.14 -17.70 -0.73
CA ASP A 16 -1.12 -17.77 0.32
C ASP A 16 -0.17 -16.56 0.28
N TYR A 17 0.09 -15.98 -0.90
CA TYR A 17 1.08 -14.93 -1.12
C TYR A 17 0.58 -13.75 -1.97
N GLY A 18 -0.70 -13.73 -2.35
CA GLY A 18 -1.28 -12.64 -3.13
C GLY A 18 -1.50 -11.38 -2.30
N THR A 19 -0.41 -10.73 -1.91
CA THR A 19 -0.38 -9.27 -1.68
C THR A 19 -0.32 -8.52 -3.01
N SER A 20 -1.09 -8.96 -4.01
CA SER A 20 -1.47 -8.08 -5.10
C SER A 20 -2.62 -7.23 -4.62
N THR A 21 -2.35 -6.32 -3.68
CA THR A 21 -3.14 -5.09 -3.62
C THR A 21 -2.87 -4.42 -4.96
N ILE A 22 -3.74 -4.67 -5.94
CA ILE A 22 -3.80 -3.90 -7.17
C ILE A 22 -4.34 -2.54 -6.73
N ILE A 23 -3.45 -1.71 -6.18
CA ILE A 23 -3.78 -0.34 -5.82
C ILE A 23 -3.89 0.39 -7.16
N GLU A 24 -5.08 0.88 -7.47
CA GLU A 24 -5.24 1.73 -8.64
C GLU A 24 -4.37 2.98 -8.49
N GLU A 25 -3.83 3.52 -9.59
CA GLU A 25 -2.96 4.71 -9.55
C GLU A 25 -3.59 5.86 -8.74
N LYS A 26 -4.91 6.02 -8.85
CA LYS A 26 -5.68 6.98 -8.06
C LYS A 26 -5.58 6.74 -6.56
N GLU A 27 -5.75 5.50 -6.10
CA GLU A 27 -5.65 5.14 -4.69
C GLU A 27 -4.22 5.35 -4.17
N ALA A 28 -3.21 5.01 -4.98
CA ALA A 28 -1.81 5.27 -4.64
C ALA A 28 -1.52 6.77 -4.51
N LEU A 29 -2.03 7.59 -5.44
CA LEU A 29 -1.88 9.04 -5.38
C LEU A 29 -2.59 9.65 -4.17
N ASP A 30 -3.78 9.16 -3.82
CA ASP A 30 -4.53 9.63 -2.66
C ASP A 30 -3.86 9.23 -1.34
N LEU A 31 -3.25 8.04 -1.28
CA LEU A 31 -2.41 7.63 -0.16
C LEU A 31 -1.19 8.55 0.01
N ILE A 32 -0.47 8.84 -1.09
CA ILE A 32 0.70 9.74 -1.05
C ILE A 32 0.29 11.14 -0.58
N LYS A 33 -0.80 11.70 -1.12
CA LYS A 33 -1.32 13.01 -0.70
C LYS A 33 -1.70 13.02 0.78
N THR A 34 -2.27 11.93 1.27
CA THR A 34 -2.66 11.80 2.68
C THR A 34 -1.43 11.71 3.58
N GLY A 35 -0.42 10.93 3.19
CA GLY A 35 0.86 10.86 3.87
C GLY A 35 1.57 12.21 3.94
N LYS A 36 1.59 12.97 2.83
CA LYS A 36 2.15 14.32 2.80
C LYS A 36 1.45 15.25 3.82
N LYS A 37 0.12 15.30 3.81
CA LYS A 37 -0.64 16.13 4.77
C LYS A 37 -0.37 15.77 6.23
N PHE A 38 -0.11 14.49 6.51
CA PHE A 38 0.26 14.04 7.85
C PHE A 38 1.62 14.58 8.26
N ILE A 39 2.62 14.48 7.38
CA ILE A 39 3.96 15.03 7.62
C ILE A 39 3.90 16.55 7.79
N ASP A 40 3.18 17.26 6.92
CA ASP A 40 3.01 18.71 7.01
C ASP A 40 2.45 19.12 8.38
N ARG A 41 1.44 18.39 8.90
CA ARG A 41 0.89 18.64 10.25
C ARG A 41 1.89 18.39 11.37
N ILE A 42 2.79 17.41 11.20
CA ILE A 42 3.86 17.15 12.18
C ILE A 42 4.84 18.31 12.15
N ILE A 43 5.29 18.75 10.97
CA ILE A 43 6.21 19.87 10.81
C ILE A 43 5.60 21.13 11.45
N ASP A 44 4.36 21.48 11.09
CA ASP A 44 3.62 22.60 11.69
C ASP A 44 3.58 22.55 13.21
N TYR A 45 3.41 21.35 13.78
CA TYR A 45 3.40 21.17 15.23
C TYR A 45 4.79 21.38 15.84
N LEU A 46 5.82 20.84 15.22
CA LEU A 46 7.20 20.93 15.69
C LEU A 46 7.71 22.38 15.63
N GLU A 47 7.45 23.10 14.54
CA GLU A 47 7.77 24.53 14.39
C GLU A 47 7.07 25.37 15.46
N LYS A 48 5.78 25.13 15.72
CA LYS A 48 5.03 25.83 16.79
C LYS A 48 5.55 25.58 18.20
N LYS A 49 6.28 24.47 18.38
CA LYS A 49 6.86 24.08 19.66
C LYS A 49 8.35 24.38 19.74
N ASP A 50 8.91 25.04 18.73
CA ASP A 50 10.34 25.38 18.64
C ASP A 50 11.24 24.13 18.74
N PHE A 51 10.73 23.00 18.25
CA PHE A 51 11.49 21.75 18.14
C PHE A 51 12.24 21.63 16.80
N LEU A 52 11.89 22.48 15.84
CA LEU A 52 12.42 22.63 14.48
C LEU A 52 12.48 24.13 14.17
#